data_AF-A0A2E1XED2-F1
#
_entry.id   AF-A0A2E1XED2-F1
#
_cell.length_a   1.000
_cell.length_b   1.000
_cell.length_c   1.000
_cell.angle_alpha   90.00
_cell.angle_beta   90.00
_cell.angle_gamma   90.00
#
_symmetry.space_group_name_H-M   'P 1'
#
loop_
_entity.id
_entity.type
_entity.pdbx_description
1 polymer ?
#
loop_
_entity_poly.entity_id
_entity_poly.type
_entity_poly.pdbx_seq_one_letter_code
_entity_poly.pdbx_strand_id
1 'polypeptide(L)' 'MHELGLTRNIVAIVSEHAGARAVKRVQLAVGPHACVERQALSFCFDMVAAGTVLEGADLDFIEAEGDTFKIREYEFREEA' A
#
# COMPACT_ATOMS: atom_id res chain seq x y z
N MET A 1 10.54 5.89 11.71
CA MET A 1 9.17 5.80 12.26
C MET A 1 8.12 6.40 11.31
N HIS A 2 8.48 7.35 10.45
CA HIS A 2 7.57 7.99 9.50
C HIS A 2 6.93 6.99 8.49
N GLU A 3 7.74 6.19 7.80
CA GLU A 3 7.31 5.27 6.73
C GLU A 3 6.51 4.08 7.28
N LEU A 4 6.87 3.60 8.47
CA LEU A 4 6.11 2.56 9.17
C LEU A 4 4.69 3.04 9.50
N GLY A 5 4.53 4.30 9.92
CA GLY A 5 3.22 4.91 10.18
C GLY A 5 2.39 5.05 8.90
N LEU A 6 2.99 5.54 7.82
CA LEU A 6 2.34 5.63 6.50
C LEU A 6 1.87 4.26 6.03
N THR A 7 2.72 3.25 6.14
CA THR A 7 2.41 1.87 5.73
C THR A 7 1.26 1.28 6.54
N ARG A 8 1.25 1.46 7.87
CA ARG A 8 0.12 1.05 8.74
C ARG A 8 -1.18 1.71 8.32
N ASN A 9 -1.13 2.99 7.96
CA ASN A 9 -2.30 3.71 7.50
C ASN A 9 -2.81 3.16 6.15
N ILE A 10 -1.91 2.91 5.19
CA ILE A 10 -2.25 2.29 3.91
C ILE A 10 -2.92 0.93 4.10
N VAL A 11 -2.29 0.03 4.87
CA VAL A 11 -2.81 -1.32 5.13
C VAL A 11 -4.17 -1.25 5.81
N ALA A 12 -4.35 -0.34 6.78
CA ALA A 12 -5.64 -0.16 7.45
C ALA A 12 -6.73 0.33 6.48
N ILE A 13 -6.47 1.36 5.69
CA ILE A 13 -7.42 1.91 4.71
C ILE A 13 -7.84 0.81 3.71
N VAL A 14 -6.87 0.12 3.12
CA VAL A 14 -7.19 -0.92 2.12
C VAL A 14 -7.91 -2.09 2.77
N SER A 15 -7.51 -2.53 3.97
CA SER A 15 -8.20 -3.60 4.70
C SER A 15 -9.66 -3.26 4.97
N GLU A 16 -9.93 -2.03 5.40
CA GLU A 16 -11.29 -1.55 5.68
C GLU A 16 -12.17 -1.62 4.42
N HIS A 17 -11.64 -1.19 3.26
CA HIS A 17 -12.39 -1.21 2.01
C HIS A 17 -12.50 -2.62 1.40
N ALA A 18 -11.47 -3.45 1.57
CA ALA A 18 -11.45 -4.82 1.06
C ALA A 18 -12.36 -5.77 1.86
N GLY A 19 -12.66 -5.43 3.12
CA GLY A 19 -13.44 -6.27 4.01
C GLY A 19 -12.73 -7.62 4.24
N ALA A 20 -13.40 -8.72 3.89
CA ALA A 20 -12.84 -10.07 4.05
C ALA A 20 -12.14 -10.60 2.78
N ARG A 21 -12.03 -9.79 1.73
CA ARG A 21 -11.50 -10.22 0.43
C ARG A 21 -10.00 -10.05 0.39
N ALA A 22 -9.29 -11.11 0.01
CA ALA A 22 -7.84 -11.06 -0.14
C ALA A 22 -7.43 -10.09 -1.25
N VAL A 23 -6.46 -9.22 -0.95
CA VAL A 23 -5.89 -8.24 -1.86
C VAL A 23 -4.66 -8.85 -2.52
N LYS A 24 -4.57 -8.72 -3.83
CA LYS A 24 -3.43 -9.16 -4.64
C LYS A 24 -2.39 -8.06 -4.78
N ARG A 25 -2.82 -6.82 -4.93
CA ARG A 25 -1.96 -5.70 -5.31
C ARG A 25 -2.51 -4.38 -4.80
N VAL A 26 -1.63 -3.48 -4.38
CA VAL A 26 -1.94 -2.10 -4.04
C VAL A 26 -1.01 -1.19 -4.85
N GLN A 27 -1.58 -0.19 -5.52
CA GLN A 27 -0.81 0.79 -6.27
C GLN A 27 -0.86 2.15 -5.58
N LEU A 28 0.32 2.71 -5.27
CA LEU A 28 0.46 4.04 -4.70
C LEU A 28 0.90 5.05 -5.76
N ALA A 29 0.19 6.17 -5.83
CA ALA A 29 0.61 7.33 -6.62
C ALA A 29 1.47 8.24 -5.75
N VAL A 30 2.72 8.43 -6.14
CA VAL A 30 3.73 9.16 -5.37
C VAL A 30 4.39 10.21 -6.25
N GLY A 31 4.28 11.48 -5.82
CA GLY A 31 4.90 12.61 -6.47
C GLY A 31 6.33 12.86 -5.98
N PRO A 32 7.16 13.55 -6.80
CA PRO A 32 8.57 13.75 -6.49
C PRO A 32 8.81 14.59 -5.23
N HIS A 33 7.82 15.37 -4.76
CA HIS A 33 7.92 16.21 -3.56
C HIS A 33 7.21 15.60 -2.34
N ALA A 34 6.75 14.34 -2.42
CA ALA A 34 6.04 13.67 -1.33
C ALA A 34 6.96 13.33 -0.13
N CYS A 35 8.29 13.43 -0.31
CA CYS A 35 9.28 13.14 0.74
C CYS A 35 9.12 11.75 1.37
N VAL A 36 8.72 10.75 0.58
CA VAL A 36 8.60 9.35 1.00
C VAL A 36 9.69 8.49 0.35
N GLU A 37 10.20 7.53 1.12
CA GLU A 37 11.20 6.56 0.64
C GLU A 37 10.49 5.26 0.22
N ARG A 38 10.43 5.00 -1.09
CA ARG A 38 9.64 3.90 -1.67
C ARG A 38 10.17 2.53 -1.22
N GLN A 39 11.48 2.37 -1.04
CA GLN A 39 12.07 1.12 -0.61
C GLN A 39 11.70 0.79 0.85
N ALA A 40 11.68 1.80 1.72
CA ALA A 40 11.27 1.68 3.11
C ALA A 40 9.77 1.41 3.24
N LEU A 41 8.93 2.03 2.39
CA LEU A 41 7.50 1.69 2.29
C LEU A 41 7.32 0.22 1.91
N SER A 42 8.02 -0.24 0.87
CA SER A 42 7.96 -1.64 0.43
C SER A 42 8.40 -2.61 1.54
N PHE A 43 9.52 -2.31 2.20
CA PHE A 43 10.02 -3.10 3.32
C PHE A 43 9.04 -3.15 4.50
N CYS A 44 8.46 -2.00 4.87
CA CYS A 44 7.47 -1.95 5.94
C CYS A 44 6.17 -2.67 5.56
N PHE A 45 5.81 -2.68 4.28
CA PHE A 45 4.53 -3.21 3.80
C PHE A 45 4.38 -4.68 4.11
N ASP A 46 5.36 -5.51 3.75
CA ASP A 46 5.32 -6.95 4.01
C ASP A 46 5.16 -7.25 5.50
N MET A 47 5.87 -6.51 6.34
CA MET A 47 5.80 -6.66 7.80
C MET A 47 4.44 -6.27 8.36
N VAL A 48 3.85 -5.18 7.87
CA VAL A 48 2.58 -4.63 8.38
C VAL A 48 1.38 -5.36 7.81
N ALA A 49 1.47 -5.87 6.58
CA ALA A 49 0.42 -6.59 5.89
C ALA A 49 0.24 -8.03 6.42
N ALA A 50 1.26 -8.60 7.08
CA ALA A 50 1.18 -9.91 7.71
C ALA A 50 -0.01 -10.00 8.69
N GLY A 51 -0.80 -11.07 8.58
CA GLY A 51 -2.02 -11.30 9.34
C GLY A 51 -3.24 -10.51 8.88
N THR A 52 -3.16 -9.80 7.75
CA THR A 52 -4.27 -9.01 7.18
C THR A 52 -4.72 -9.57 5.82
N VAL A 53 -5.79 -9.00 5.26
CA VAL A 53 -6.23 -9.34 3.89
C VAL A 53 -5.24 -8.93 2.80
N LEU A 54 -4.21 -8.15 3.15
CA LEU A 54 -3.11 -7.77 2.26
C LEU A 54 -1.89 -8.68 2.38
N GLU A 55 -1.94 -9.73 3.19
CA GLU A 55 -0.78 -10.62 3.35
C GLU A 55 -0.34 -11.22 2.00
N GLY A 56 0.89 -10.91 1.60
CA GLY A 56 1.48 -11.30 0.32
C GLY A 56 0.92 -10.55 -0.88
N ALA A 57 0.33 -9.37 -0.68
CA ALA A 57 -0.01 -8.47 -1.77
C ALA A 57 1.23 -7.74 -2.29
N ASP A 58 1.26 -7.41 -3.58
CA ASP A 58 2.32 -6.59 -4.16
C ASP A 58 2.06 -5.11 -3.89
N LEU A 59 3.10 -4.35 -3.52
CA LEU A 59 3.06 -2.89 -3.42
C LEU A 59 3.76 -2.27 -4.63
N ASP A 60 2.95 -1.70 -5.53
CA ASP A 60 3.42 -1.00 -6.72
C ASP A 60 3.39 0.51 -6.53
N PHE A 61 4.22 1.21 -7.30
CA PHE A 61 4.21 2.67 -7.33
C PHE A 61 4.09 3.22 -8.74
N ILE A 62 3.33 4.30 -8.87
CA ILE A 62 3.25 5.12 -10.10
C ILE A 62 3.68 6.55 -9.81
N GLU A 63 4.12 7.25 -10.85
CA GLU A 63 4.44 8.66 -10.79
C GLU A 63 3.18 9.52 -10.61
N ALA A 64 3.33 10.59 -9.84
CA ALA A 64 2.31 11.62 -9.65
C ALA A 64 2.95 13.01 -9.61
N GLU A 65 2.12 14.05 -9.55
CA GLU A 65 2.60 15.43 -9.54
C GLU A 65 2.78 15.95 -8.12
N GLY A 66 3.70 16.90 -7.95
CA GLY A 66 3.90 17.62 -6.69
C GLY A 66 4.21 16.71 -5.50
N ASP A 67 3.52 16.95 -4.40
CA ASP A 67 3.62 16.24 -3.13
C ASP A 67 2.57 15.11 -2.99
N THR A 68 1.99 14.66 -4.10
CA THR A 68 0.94 13.62 -4.08
C THR A 68 1.41 12.35 -3.38
N PHE A 69 0.63 11.87 -2.42
CA PHE A 69 0.78 10.55 -1.82
C PHE A 69 -0.60 9.95 -1.56
N LYS A 70 -1.02 9.01 -2.40
CA LYS A 70 -2.36 8.40 -2.30
C LYS A 70 -2.41 6.97 -2.80
N ILE A 71 -3.36 6.20 -2.29
CA ILE A 71 -3.75 4.90 -2.86
C ILE A 71 -4.48 5.18 -4.18
N ARG A 72 -3.94 4.69 -5.28
CA ARG A 72 -4.54 4.85 -6.62
C ARG A 72 -5.63 3.83 -6.85
N GLU A 73 -5.29 2.57 -6.65
CA GLU A 73 -6.16 1.41 -6.84
C GLU A 73 -5.59 0.20 -6.09
N TYR A 74 -6.41 -0.84 -5.94
CA TYR A 74 -5.99 -2.13 -5.45
C TYR A 74 -6.83 -3.23 -6.12
N GLU A 75 -6.25 -4.41 -6.26
CA GLU A 75 -6.87 -5.56 -6.91
C GLU A 75 -7.09 -6.68 -5.90
N PHE A 76 -8.18 -7.41 -6.06
CA PHE A 76 -8.45 -8.61 -5.28
C PHE A 76 -7.75 -9.81 -5.91
N ARG A 77 -7.39 -10.79 -5.07
CA ARG A 77 -7.04 -12.12 -5.55
C ARG A 77 -8.33 -12.75 -6.12
N GLU A 78 -8.27 -13.19 -7.37
CA GLU A 78 -9.33 -14.03 -7.92
C GLU A 78 -9.25 -15.40 -7.23
N GLU A 79 -10.36 -15.86 -6.67
CA GLU A 79 -10.49 -17.24 -6.21
C GLU A 79 -10.62 -18.13 -7.46
N ALA A 80 -9.67 -19.04 -7.65
CA ALA A 80 -9.68 -20.02 -8.73
C ALA A 80 -10.66 -21.18 -8.45
#